data_AF-A0A2V6FI50-F1
#
_entry.id   AF-A0A2V6FI50-F1
#
_cell.length_a   1.000
_cell.length_b   1.000
_cell.length_c   1.000
_cell.angle_alpha   90.00
_cell.angle_beta   90.00
_cell.angle_gamma   90.00
#
_symmetry.space_group_name_H-M   'P 1'
#
loop_
_entity.id
_entity.type
_entity.pdbx_description
1 polymer ?
#
loop_
_entity_poly.entity_id
_entity_poly.type
_entity_poly.pdbx_seq_one_letter_code
_entity_poly.pdbx_strand_id
1 'polypeptide(L)'
;MKTFYLLLIYLALVSVSRAESSNAGPEAQPARISLGEVTSIVLANNPAIQQALRKWDAAKARITQEGAWDDLRVSGSSRVARFVDVAPNAFADQMVSVEQIIPLTGKNLVRARVAAADAVAAFEQARREQLDVLAKTRTSYFRLLNANAQLELNRKNLTSLRQIAEVSRSRYEVGKANAAEPLAGEVEASKLLESERDILRNISAEQSQLNVLMNRDAFAALGQPEETKIKSTVPSMEQTRALALANRPEIKIAEAKIDMEKSRLDL
;
A
#
# COMPACT_ATOMS: atom_id res chain seq x y z
N MET A 1 40.42 19.58 26.27
CA MET A 1 39.57 18.44 26.65
C MET A 1 38.92 18.67 28.02
N LYS A 2 37.90 19.54 28.10
CA LYS A 2 37.11 19.78 29.33
C LYS A 2 35.74 20.44 29.05
N THR A 3 35.51 20.90 27.82
CA THR A 3 34.27 21.55 27.37
C THR A 3 33.28 20.61 26.65
N PHE A 4 33.69 19.39 26.29
CA PHE A 4 32.81 18.42 25.60
C PHE A 4 31.88 17.61 26.53
N TYR A 5 32.18 17.55 27.83
CA TYR A 5 31.37 16.77 28.80
C TYR A 5 30.13 17.52 29.31
N LEU A 6 30.07 18.85 29.17
CA LEU A 6 28.92 19.66 29.58
C LEU A 6 27.77 19.64 28.56
N LEU A 7 28.03 19.27 27.31
CA LEU A 7 27.02 19.22 26.24
C LEU A 7 26.27 17.86 26.20
N LEU A 8 26.87 16.80 26.74
CA LEU A 8 26.26 15.47 26.85
C LEU A 8 25.28 15.34 28.03
N ILE A 9 25.40 16.19 29.05
CA ILE A 9 24.49 16.19 30.20
C ILE A 9 23.20 16.99 29.91
N TYR A 10 23.24 17.96 28.99
CA TYR A 10 22.04 18.71 28.57
C TYR A 10 21.16 17.94 27.57
N LEU A 11 21.72 16.94 26.86
CA LEU A 11 20.96 16.11 25.90
C LEU A 11 20.23 14.92 26.55
N ALA A 12 20.58 14.56 27.79
CA ALA A 12 19.96 13.45 28.53
C ALA A 12 18.75 13.87 29.39
N LEU A 13 18.50 15.18 29.56
CA LEU A 13 17.36 15.70 30.35
C LEU A 13 16.12 16.05 29.52
N VAL A 14 16.17 15.94 28.19
CA VAL A 14 15.01 16.23 27.30
C VAL A 14 14.26 14.96 26.91
N SER A 15 14.77 13.77 27.25
CA SER A 15 14.21 12.47 26.84
C SER A 15 13.35 11.77 27.91
N VAL A 16 13.03 12.40 29.05
CA VAL A 16 12.29 11.78 30.17
C VAL A 16 10.93 12.43 30.46
N SER A 17 10.34 13.16 29.50
CA SER A 17 9.03 13.81 29.69
C SER A 17 7.96 13.43 28.66
N ARG A 18 8.08 12.26 28.02
CA ARG A 18 7.02 11.75 27.14
C ARG A 18 6.69 10.28 27.43
N ALA A 19 6.49 9.99 28.71
CA ALA A 19 5.81 8.80 29.18
C ALA A 19 4.85 9.25 30.28
N GLU A 20 3.62 9.60 29.88
CA GLU A 20 2.36 9.55 30.64
C GLU A 20 1.35 10.51 29.99
N SER A 21 0.70 10.01 28.95
CA SER A 21 -0.68 10.40 28.67
C SER A 21 -1.49 9.14 28.41
N SER A 22 -1.52 8.28 29.44
CA SER A 22 -2.60 7.31 29.63
C SER A 22 -3.85 8.08 30.03
N ASN A 23 -4.44 8.80 29.06
CA ASN A 23 -5.84 9.20 29.17
C ASN A 23 -6.68 8.01 28.71
N ALA A 24 -7.00 7.14 29.67
CA ALA A 24 -8.19 6.32 29.60
C ALA A 24 -9.40 7.26 29.67
N GLY A 25 -9.73 7.87 28.54
CA GLY A 25 -11.01 8.52 28.32
C GLY A 25 -12.12 7.48 28.25
N PRO A 26 -13.38 7.86 28.57
CA PRO A 26 -14.52 6.95 28.57
C PRO A 26 -14.60 6.29 27.20
N GLU A 27 -14.90 4.98 27.16
CA GLU A 27 -15.10 4.17 25.95
C GLU A 27 -15.78 5.00 24.85
N ALA A 28 -14.95 5.62 24.02
CA ALA A 28 -15.42 6.35 22.88
C ALA A 28 -16.00 5.26 21.99
N GLN A 29 -17.31 5.30 21.78
CA GLN A 29 -17.98 4.48 20.79
C GLN A 29 -17.08 4.43 19.56
N PRO A 30 -16.71 3.23 19.07
CA PRO A 30 -15.73 3.10 18.00
C PRO A 30 -16.09 4.07 16.89
N ALA A 31 -15.26 5.09 16.69
CA ALA A 31 -15.51 6.17 15.74
C ALA A 31 -15.92 5.55 14.41
N ARG A 32 -17.10 5.89 13.88
CA ARG A 32 -17.56 5.30 12.62
C ARG A 32 -16.57 5.65 11.52
N ILE A 33 -16.28 4.69 10.66
CA ILE A 33 -15.29 4.85 9.60
C ILE A 33 -16.01 4.93 8.27
N SER A 34 -15.77 6.01 7.53
CA SER A 34 -16.32 6.20 6.20
C SER A 34 -15.42 5.62 5.11
N LEU A 35 -16.00 5.18 3.99
CA LEU A 35 -15.23 4.69 2.86
C LEU A 35 -14.25 5.75 2.31
N GLY A 36 -14.68 7.01 2.28
CA GLY A 36 -13.85 8.13 1.80
C GLY A 36 -12.58 8.28 2.64
N GLU A 37 -12.72 8.29 3.97
CA GLU A 37 -11.61 8.38 4.90
C GLU A 37 -10.63 7.20 4.74
N VAL A 38 -11.12 5.96 4.72
CA VAL A 38 -10.27 4.77 4.52
C VAL A 38 -9.49 4.87 3.21
N THR A 39 -10.16 5.20 2.11
CA THR A 39 -9.49 5.29 0.81
C THR A 39 -8.43 6.40 0.79
N SER A 40 -8.67 7.53 1.46
CA SER A 40 -7.68 8.61 1.56
C SER A 40 -6.45 8.21 2.38
N ILE A 41 -6.65 7.51 3.50
CA ILE A 41 -5.57 7.01 4.36
C ILE A 41 -4.73 5.98 3.59
N VAL A 42 -5.38 5.05 2.89
CA VAL A 42 -4.70 4.03 2.08
C VAL A 42 -3.88 4.68 0.97
N LEU A 43 -4.44 5.64 0.23
CA LEU A 43 -3.71 6.34 -0.83
C LEU A 43 -2.46 7.07 -0.31
N ALA A 44 -2.54 7.64 0.89
CA ALA A 44 -1.41 8.35 1.50
C ALA A 44 -0.33 7.38 2.04
N ASN A 45 -0.74 6.32 2.75
CA ASN A 45 0.16 5.56 3.62
C ASN A 45 0.53 4.17 3.12
N ASN A 46 -0.13 3.64 2.09
CA ASN A 46 0.09 2.25 1.66
C ASN A 46 1.52 2.04 1.10
N PRO A 47 2.30 1.08 1.65
CA PRO A 47 3.68 0.84 1.23
C PRO A 47 3.84 0.39 -0.23
N ALA A 48 2.87 -0.36 -0.78
CA ALA A 48 2.93 -0.83 -2.17
C ALA A 48 2.80 0.35 -3.15
N ILE A 49 1.89 1.29 -2.86
CA ILE A 49 1.74 2.53 -3.62
C ILE A 49 3.02 3.36 -3.53
N GLN A 50 3.56 3.55 -2.32
CA GLN A 50 4.80 4.31 -2.12
C GLN A 50 5.98 3.66 -2.85
N GLN A 51 6.13 2.34 -2.79
CA GLN A 51 7.16 1.62 -3.53
C GLN A 51 7.02 1.83 -5.04
N ALA A 52 5.81 1.77 -5.58
CA ALA A 52 5.58 1.99 -7.01
C ALA A 52 5.88 3.43 -7.44
N LEU A 53 5.52 4.43 -6.62
CA LEU A 53 5.88 5.83 -6.86
C LEU A 53 7.39 6.05 -6.81
N ARG A 54 8.11 5.43 -5.88
CA ARG A 54 9.58 5.49 -5.82
C ARG A 54 10.25 4.86 -7.04
N LYS A 55 9.69 3.77 -7.57
CA LYS A 55 10.16 3.18 -8.83
C LYS A 55 9.97 4.14 -10.01
N TRP A 56 8.83 4.83 -10.07
CA TRP A 56 8.59 5.87 -11.07
C TRP A 56 9.57 7.05 -10.92
N ASP A 57 9.82 7.53 -9.70
CA ASP A 57 10.80 8.60 -9.46
C ASP A 57 12.21 8.19 -9.90
N ALA A 58 12.62 6.95 -9.63
CA ALA A 58 13.89 6.42 -10.09
C ALA A 58 13.97 6.35 -11.63
N ALA A 59 12.91 5.90 -12.29
CA ALA A 59 12.85 5.86 -13.76
C ALA A 59 12.92 7.27 -14.38
N LYS A 60 12.25 8.25 -13.75
CA LYS A 60 12.28 9.66 -14.15
C LYS A 60 13.68 10.27 -13.99
N ALA A 61 14.39 9.97 -12.90
CA ALA A 61 15.77 10.40 -12.70
C ALA A 61 16.74 9.79 -13.73
N ARG A 62 16.46 8.58 -14.22
CA ARG A 62 17.25 7.93 -15.27
C ARG A 62 17.18 8.69 -16.61
N ILE A 63 16.11 9.44 -16.88
CA ILE A 63 15.97 10.24 -18.12
C ILE A 63 17.11 11.25 -18.24
N THR A 64 17.38 12.01 -17.17
CA THR A 64 18.45 13.02 -17.16
C THR A 64 19.82 12.36 -17.18
N GLN A 65 19.97 11.21 -16.52
CA GLN A 65 21.21 10.43 -16.53
C GLN A 65 21.56 9.93 -17.93
N GLU A 66 20.61 9.37 -18.67
CA GLU A 66 20.83 8.82 -20.02
C GLU A 66 20.98 9.91 -21.10
N GLY A 67 20.41 11.09 -20.85
CA GLY A 67 20.57 12.26 -21.72
C GLY A 67 21.84 13.06 -21.47
N ALA A 68 22.49 12.87 -20.32
CA ALA A 68 23.74 13.55 -19.98
C ALA A 68 24.88 13.12 -20.91
N TRP A 69 25.92 13.95 -20.97
CA TRP A 69 27.17 13.56 -21.60
C TRP A 69 27.93 12.61 -20.69
N ASP A 70 28.81 11.80 -21.26
CA ASP A 70 29.69 10.96 -20.46
C ASP A 70 30.52 11.83 -19.51
N ASP A 71 30.71 11.33 -18.29
CA ASP A 71 31.42 12.06 -17.24
C ASP A 71 32.86 12.40 -17.68
N LEU A 72 33.32 13.58 -17.25
CA LEU A 72 34.70 14.01 -17.43
C LEU A 72 35.64 13.06 -16.67
N ARG A 73 36.47 12.33 -17.41
CA ARG A 73 37.48 11.44 -16.82
C ARG A 73 38.78 12.20 -16.66
N VAL A 74 39.14 12.49 -15.42
CA VAL A 74 40.46 13.02 -15.08
C VAL A 74 41.30 11.88 -14.52
N SER A 75 42.41 11.56 -15.18
CA SER A 75 43.36 10.54 -14.73
C SER A 75 44.75 11.14 -14.59
N GLY A 76 45.45 10.75 -13.52
CA GLY A 76 46.82 11.15 -13.27
C GLY A 76 47.69 9.91 -13.16
N SER A 77 48.82 9.87 -13.85
CA SER A 77 49.83 8.84 -13.69
C SER A 77 51.17 9.46 -13.36
N SER A 78 51.88 8.87 -12.40
CA SER A 78 53.24 9.25 -12.04
C SER A 78 54.10 7.99 -12.04
N ARG A 79 55.15 7.98 -12.87
CA ARG A 79 56.09 6.87 -12.91
C ARG A 79 57.25 7.16 -11.97
N VAL A 80 57.32 6.43 -10.86
CA VAL A 80 58.46 6.46 -9.94
C VAL A 80 59.31 5.21 -10.21
N ALA A 81 60.42 5.35 -10.93
CA ALA A 81 61.39 4.27 -11.07
C ALA A 81 62.17 4.11 -9.75
N ARG A 82 62.22 2.90 -9.18
CA ARG A 82 62.97 2.59 -7.95
C ARG A 82 64.37 1.99 -8.19
N PHE A 83 64.81 1.82 -9.44
CA PHE A 83 65.96 0.94 -9.75
C PHE A 83 66.94 1.44 -10.84
N VAL A 84 67.07 2.74 -11.09
CA VAL A 84 68.16 3.27 -11.93
C VAL A 84 68.71 4.54 -11.29
N ASP A 85 70.04 4.66 -11.22
CA ASP A 85 70.75 5.88 -10.81
C ASP A 85 70.14 7.08 -11.53
N VAL A 86 69.45 7.92 -10.77
CA VAL A 86 68.74 9.09 -11.31
C VAL A 86 69.82 10.13 -11.62
N ALA A 87 70.15 10.33 -12.89
CA ALA A 87 71.03 11.41 -13.32
C ALA A 87 70.49 12.76 -12.80
N PRO A 88 71.34 13.76 -12.49
CA PRO A 88 70.91 15.05 -11.92
C PRO A 88 69.85 15.82 -12.71
N ASN A 89 69.58 15.40 -13.96
CA ASN A 89 68.65 16.00 -14.90
C ASN A 89 67.45 15.09 -15.27
N ALA A 90 67.15 14.05 -14.48
CA ALA A 90 66.03 13.16 -14.78
C ALA A 90 64.67 13.84 -14.49
N PHE A 91 63.80 13.89 -15.49
CA PHE A 91 62.44 14.42 -15.37
C PHE A 91 61.51 13.36 -14.76
N ALA A 92 60.74 13.73 -13.74
CA ALA A 92 59.65 12.91 -13.27
C ALA A 92 58.52 12.93 -14.31
N ASP A 93 58.27 11.80 -14.96
CA ASP A 93 57.10 11.63 -15.84
C ASP A 93 55.82 11.65 -14.99
N GLN A 94 55.23 12.84 -14.87
CA GLN A 94 53.91 13.07 -14.31
C GLN A 94 52.99 13.52 -15.46
N MET A 95 51.94 12.75 -15.72
CA MET A 95 50.96 13.05 -16.75
C MET A 95 49.58 13.16 -16.13
N VAL A 96 48.89 14.26 -16.42
CA VAL A 96 47.45 14.42 -16.13
C VAL A 96 46.72 14.43 -17.46
N SER A 97 45.79 13.51 -17.63
CA SER A 97 44.90 13.42 -18.79
C SER A 97 43.46 13.74 -18.39
N VAL A 98 42.80 14.50 -19.25
CA VAL A 98 41.38 14.84 -19.14
C VAL A 98 40.71 14.34 -20.41
N GLU A 99 39.76 13.41 -20.26
CA GLU A 99 39.03 12.79 -21.36
C GLU A 99 37.53 13.05 -21.20
N GLN A 100 36.89 13.54 -22.26
CA GLN A 100 35.44 13.74 -22.32
C GLN A 100 34.93 13.24 -23.67
N ILE A 101 33.99 12.29 -23.64
CA ILE A 101 33.37 11.79 -24.86
C ILE A 101 32.26 12.76 -25.26
N ILE A 102 32.40 13.38 -26.44
CA ILE A 102 31.40 14.31 -26.98
C ILE A 102 30.50 13.55 -27.97
N PRO A 103 29.20 13.33 -27.67
CA PRO A 103 28.30 12.60 -28.55
C PRO A 103 27.86 13.46 -29.74
N LEU A 104 28.65 13.49 -30.81
CA LEU A 104 28.39 14.27 -32.03
C LEU A 104 27.11 13.87 -32.78
N THR A 105 26.65 12.63 -32.60
CA THR A 105 25.52 12.05 -33.35
C THR A 105 24.18 12.13 -32.61
N GLY A 106 24.13 12.74 -31.42
CA GLY A 106 22.90 12.87 -30.63
C GLY A 106 22.33 11.57 -30.06
N LYS A 107 23.12 10.49 -30.01
CA LYS A 107 22.70 9.17 -29.47
C LYS A 107 22.22 9.24 -28.01
N ASN A 108 22.78 10.14 -27.22
CA ASN A 108 22.33 10.42 -25.85
C ASN A 108 20.87 10.89 -25.81
N LEU A 109 20.41 11.69 -26.78
CA LEU A 109 19.01 12.11 -26.85
C LEU A 109 18.07 10.94 -27.15
N VAL A 110 18.51 9.98 -27.97
CA VAL A 110 17.74 8.76 -28.24
C VAL A 110 17.68 7.86 -26.99
N ARG A 111 18.79 7.70 -26.27
CA ARG A 111 18.80 7.02 -24.95
C ARG A 111 17.87 7.69 -23.95
N ALA A 112 17.86 9.02 -23.90
CA ALA A 112 16.93 9.78 -23.06
C ALA A 112 15.45 9.53 -23.45
N ARG A 113 15.12 9.41 -24.74
CA ARG A 113 13.76 9.05 -25.19
C ARG A 113 13.37 7.64 -24.78
N VAL A 114 14.28 6.67 -24.89
CA VAL A 114 14.06 5.29 -24.41
C VAL A 114 13.78 5.31 -22.90
N ALA A 115 14.59 6.03 -22.12
CA ALA A 115 14.39 6.19 -20.68
C ALA A 115 13.09 6.94 -20.33
N ALA A 116 12.68 7.92 -21.15
CA ALA A 116 11.41 8.62 -20.96
C ALA A 116 10.21 7.70 -21.20
N ALA A 117 10.24 6.85 -22.21
CA ALA A 117 9.22 5.84 -22.45
C ALA A 117 9.15 4.81 -21.29
N ASP A 118 10.29 4.38 -20.75
CA ASP A 118 10.35 3.53 -19.55
C ASP A 118 9.75 4.22 -18.32
N ALA A 119 10.01 5.52 -18.14
CA ALA A 119 9.42 6.30 -17.06
C ALA A 119 7.89 6.44 -17.18
N VAL A 120 7.36 6.57 -18.40
CA VAL A 120 5.90 6.54 -18.65
C VAL A 120 5.32 5.17 -18.32
N ALA A 121 5.98 4.08 -18.72
CA ALA A 121 5.57 2.74 -18.34
C ALA A 121 5.57 2.54 -16.81
N ALA A 122 6.59 3.05 -16.12
CA ALA A 122 6.68 3.00 -14.66
C ALA A 122 5.58 3.83 -13.96
N PHE A 123 5.19 4.97 -14.54
CA PHE A 123 4.07 5.77 -14.05
C PHE A 123 2.74 5.00 -14.12
N GLU A 124 2.44 4.40 -15.28
CA GLU A 124 1.21 3.63 -15.46
C GLU A 124 1.22 2.34 -14.62
N GLN A 125 2.39 1.76 -14.37
CA GLN A 125 2.55 0.67 -13.41
C GLN A 125 2.20 1.12 -11.97
N ALA A 126 2.61 2.32 -11.56
CA ALA A 126 2.23 2.88 -10.27
C ALA A 126 0.72 3.17 -10.18
N ARG A 127 0.13 3.68 -11.26
CA ARG A 127 -1.33 3.87 -11.37
C ARG A 127 -2.09 2.55 -11.27
N ARG A 128 -1.59 1.48 -11.88
CA ARG A 128 -2.15 0.13 -11.77
C ARG A 128 -2.16 -0.35 -10.32
N GLU A 129 -1.03 -0.23 -9.63
CA GLU A 129 -0.91 -0.63 -8.23
C GLU A 129 -1.87 0.17 -7.33
N GLN A 130 -1.99 1.49 -7.57
CA GLN A 130 -2.96 2.34 -6.87
C GLN A 130 -4.41 1.86 -7.06
N LEU A 131 -4.80 1.53 -8.30
CA LEU A 131 -6.14 1.02 -8.60
C LEU A 131 -6.39 -0.35 -7.96
N ASP A 132 -5.41 -1.25 -7.98
CA ASP A 132 -5.52 -2.59 -7.36
C ASP A 132 -5.65 -2.49 -5.84
N VAL A 133 -4.85 -1.64 -5.19
CA VAL A 133 -4.94 -1.37 -3.75
C VAL A 133 -6.28 -0.73 -3.39
N LEU A 134 -6.76 0.24 -4.17
CA LEU A 134 -8.09 0.84 -3.96
C LEU A 134 -9.22 -0.17 -4.14
N ALA A 135 -9.15 -1.04 -5.14
CA ALA A 135 -10.13 -2.09 -5.36
C ALA A 135 -10.18 -3.05 -4.17
N LYS A 136 -9.01 -3.56 -3.72
CA LYS A 136 -8.90 -4.41 -2.52
C LYS A 136 -9.46 -3.73 -1.27
N THR A 137 -9.14 -2.45 -1.08
CA THR A 137 -9.62 -1.65 0.05
C THR A 137 -11.14 -1.53 0.04
N ARG A 138 -11.74 -1.18 -1.10
CA ARG A 138 -13.20 -1.09 -1.26
C ARG A 138 -13.86 -2.44 -1.02
N THR A 139 -13.32 -3.52 -1.59
CA THR A 139 -13.84 -4.88 -1.38
C THR A 139 -13.81 -5.26 0.10
N SER A 140 -12.69 -5.05 0.80
CA SER A 140 -12.56 -5.38 2.21
C SER A 140 -13.48 -4.52 3.09
N TYR A 141 -13.61 -3.22 2.79
CA TYR A 141 -14.58 -2.33 3.46
C TYR A 141 -16.02 -2.84 3.33
N PHE A 142 -16.46 -3.20 2.12
CA PHE A 142 -17.83 -3.70 1.92
C PHE A 142 -18.04 -5.09 2.52
N ARG A 143 -17.02 -5.95 2.54
CA ARG A 143 -17.07 -7.24 3.25
C ARG A 143 -17.22 -7.04 4.76
N LEU A 144 -16.47 -6.10 5.34
CA LEU A 144 -16.59 -5.75 6.75
C LEU A 144 -17.98 -5.18 7.06
N LEU A 145 -18.49 -4.26 6.23
CA LEU A 145 -19.83 -3.71 6.38
C LEU A 145 -20.89 -4.82 6.34
N ASN A 146 -20.80 -5.72 5.36
CA ASN A 146 -21.72 -6.84 5.22
C ASN A 146 -21.64 -7.82 6.41
N ALA A 147 -20.43 -8.14 6.89
CA ALA A 147 -20.25 -9.03 8.04
C ALA A 147 -20.85 -8.43 9.33
N ASN A 148 -20.73 -7.12 9.53
CA ASN A 148 -21.39 -6.43 10.65
C ASN A 148 -22.92 -6.48 10.53
N ALA A 149 -23.48 -6.26 9.33
CA ALA A 149 -24.91 -6.37 9.10
C ALA A 149 -25.43 -7.80 9.34
N GLN A 150 -24.66 -8.81 8.91
CA GLN A 150 -24.96 -10.22 9.17
C GLN A 150 -24.93 -10.56 10.67
N LEU A 151 -23.97 -10.01 11.42
CA LEU A 151 -23.89 -10.18 12.87
C LEU A 151 -25.13 -9.61 13.56
N GLU A 152 -25.55 -8.41 13.17
CA GLU A 152 -26.74 -7.77 13.72
C GLU A 152 -28.01 -8.58 13.44
N LEU A 153 -28.16 -9.08 12.20
CA LEU A 153 -29.29 -9.92 11.82
C LEU A 153 -29.28 -11.27 12.56
N ASN A 154 -28.12 -11.92 12.68
CA ASN A 154 -27.98 -13.18 13.40
C ASN A 154 -28.39 -13.02 14.87
N ARG A 155 -27.95 -11.94 15.54
CA ARG A 155 -28.34 -11.64 16.93
C ARG A 155 -29.84 -11.39 17.11
N LYS A 156 -30.46 -10.69 16.16
CA LYS A 156 -31.93 -10.51 16.14
C LYS A 156 -32.64 -11.86 16.00
N ASN A 157 -32.18 -12.70 15.07
CA ASN A 157 -32.76 -14.04 14.85
C ASN A 157 -32.60 -14.94 16.08
N LEU A 158 -31.44 -14.91 16.72
CA LEU A 158 -31.16 -15.68 17.94
C LEU A 158 -32.08 -15.24 19.08
N THR A 159 -32.32 -13.93 19.23
CA THR A 159 -33.26 -13.40 20.22
C THR A 159 -34.68 -13.91 19.97
N SER A 160 -35.14 -13.84 18.72
CA SER A 160 -36.47 -14.35 18.33
C SER A 160 -36.60 -15.87 18.55
N LEU A 161 -35.57 -16.65 18.21
CA LEU A 161 -35.56 -18.10 18.39
C LEU A 161 -35.62 -18.51 19.87
N ARG A 162 -34.91 -17.80 20.74
CA ARG A 162 -35.00 -18.02 22.19
C ARG A 162 -36.41 -17.75 22.72
N GLN A 163 -37.08 -16.70 22.24
CA GLN A 163 -38.46 -16.41 22.62
C GLN A 163 -39.42 -17.52 22.16
N ILE A 164 -39.24 -18.04 20.93
CA ILE A 164 -40.04 -19.15 20.41
C ILE A 164 -39.82 -20.42 21.24
N ALA A 165 -38.56 -20.75 21.54
CA ALA A 165 -38.21 -21.93 22.35
C ALA A 165 -38.85 -21.87 23.75
N GLU A 166 -38.84 -20.69 24.38
CA GLU A 166 -39.46 -20.49 25.71
C GLU A 166 -40.98 -20.66 25.67
N VAL A 167 -41.65 -20.14 24.64
CA VAL A 167 -43.10 -20.31 24.45
C VAL A 167 -43.45 -21.77 24.16
N SER A 168 -42.63 -22.49 23.39
CA SER A 168 -42.82 -23.93 23.15
C SER A 168 -42.56 -24.77 24.39
N ARG A 169 -41.57 -24.42 25.22
CA ARG A 169 -41.32 -25.07 26.51
C ARG A 169 -42.52 -24.90 27.45
N SER A 170 -43.05 -23.68 27.58
CA SER A 170 -44.26 -23.41 28.36
C SER A 170 -45.47 -24.22 27.88
N ARG A 171 -45.63 -24.41 26.56
CA ARG A 171 -46.72 -25.24 26.00
C ARG A 171 -46.52 -26.74 26.26
N TYR A 172 -45.28 -27.22 26.25
CA TYR A 172 -44.95 -28.60 26.59
C TYR A 172 -45.25 -28.90 28.07
N GLU A 173 -44.90 -28.00 28.99
CA GLU A 173 -45.16 -28.16 30.43
C GLU A 173 -46.65 -28.30 30.77
N VAL A 174 -47.51 -27.64 29.99
CA VAL A 174 -48.98 -27.73 30.13
C VAL A 174 -49.56 -28.90 29.29
N GLY A 175 -48.70 -29.74 28.70
CA GLY A 175 -49.08 -30.92 27.92
C GLY A 175 -49.69 -30.62 26.55
N LYS A 176 -49.55 -29.40 26.03
CA LYS A 176 -50.15 -28.93 24.77
C LYS A 176 -49.22 -28.99 23.56
N ALA A 177 -47.97 -29.42 23.74
CA ALA A 177 -46.96 -29.51 22.68
C ALA A 177 -46.11 -30.78 22.84
N ASN A 178 -45.41 -31.17 21.77
CA ASN A 178 -44.46 -32.29 21.77
C ASN A 178 -43.08 -31.82 22.29
N ALA A 179 -42.39 -32.66 23.06
CA ALA A 179 -41.02 -32.42 23.55
C ALA A 179 -40.00 -32.16 22.42
N ALA A 180 -40.29 -32.62 21.19
CA ALA A 180 -39.43 -32.39 20.03
C ALA A 180 -39.35 -30.91 19.61
N GLU A 181 -40.39 -30.10 19.85
CA GLU A 181 -40.44 -28.69 19.45
C GLU A 181 -39.45 -27.79 20.21
N PRO A 182 -39.39 -27.79 21.55
CA PRO A 182 -38.40 -27.00 22.28
C PRO A 182 -36.96 -27.44 21.99
N LEU A 183 -36.72 -28.75 21.83
CA LEU A 183 -35.40 -29.29 21.47
C LEU A 183 -34.94 -28.82 20.08
N ALA A 184 -35.84 -28.79 19.10
CA ALA A 184 -35.53 -28.27 17.77
C ALA A 184 -35.13 -26.78 17.83
N GLY A 185 -35.81 -25.97 18.66
CA GLY A 185 -35.47 -24.57 18.88
C GLY A 185 -34.09 -24.38 19.53
N GLU A 186 -33.72 -25.22 20.50
CA GLU A 186 -32.39 -25.20 21.13
C GLU A 186 -31.27 -25.58 20.17
N VAL A 187 -31.49 -26.59 19.31
CA VAL A 187 -30.54 -26.98 18.26
C VAL A 187 -30.33 -25.82 17.27
N GLU A 188 -31.40 -25.17 16.83
CA GLU A 188 -31.30 -24.07 15.87
C GLU A 188 -30.64 -22.83 16.50
N ALA A 189 -30.90 -22.54 17.78
CA ALA A 189 -30.19 -21.50 18.52
C ALA A 189 -28.69 -21.80 18.64
N SER A 190 -28.32 -23.08 18.83
CA SER A 190 -26.92 -23.51 18.89
C SER A 190 -26.20 -23.31 17.54
N LYS A 191 -26.87 -23.59 16.41
CA LYS A 191 -26.34 -23.28 15.07
C LYS A 191 -26.15 -21.79 14.85
N LEU A 192 -27.08 -20.95 15.33
CA LEU A 192 -26.92 -19.50 15.22
C LEU A 192 -25.72 -18.98 16.04
N LEU A 193 -25.48 -19.54 17.22
CA LEU A 193 -24.29 -19.23 18.03
C LEU A 193 -22.98 -19.63 17.33
N GLU A 194 -22.96 -20.78 16.67
CA GLU A 194 -21.82 -21.20 15.85
C GLU A 194 -21.60 -20.23 14.68
N SER A 195 -22.67 -19.87 13.95
CA SER A 195 -22.63 -18.88 12.89
C SER A 195 -22.16 -17.50 13.38
N GLU A 196 -22.55 -17.07 14.59
CA GLU A 196 -22.05 -15.82 15.18
C GLU A 196 -20.53 -15.86 15.36
N ARG A 197 -19.97 -16.99 15.81
CA ARG A 197 -18.51 -17.14 15.96
C ARG A 197 -17.80 -17.06 14.62
N ASP A 198 -18.36 -17.66 13.58
CA ASP A 198 -17.82 -17.59 12.22
C ASP A 198 -17.84 -16.15 11.69
N ILE A 199 -18.95 -15.43 11.89
CA ILE A 199 -19.09 -14.03 11.49
C ILE A 199 -18.07 -13.15 12.25
N LEU A 200 -17.89 -13.36 13.56
CA LEU A 200 -16.90 -12.61 14.35
C LEU A 200 -15.47 -12.87 13.87
N ARG A 201 -15.13 -14.10 13.48
CA ARG A 201 -13.83 -14.41 12.85
C ARG A 201 -13.66 -13.67 11.53
N ASN A 202 -14.71 -13.64 10.69
CA ASN A 202 -14.68 -12.90 9.42
C ASN A 202 -14.50 -11.39 9.64
N ILE A 203 -15.20 -10.81 10.62
CA ILE A 203 -15.03 -9.39 11.01
C ILE A 203 -13.58 -9.12 11.40
N SER A 204 -13.00 -9.95 12.28
CA SER A 204 -11.61 -9.79 12.72
C SER A 204 -10.61 -9.89 11.55
N ALA A 205 -10.84 -10.81 10.61
CA ALA A 205 -10.00 -10.98 9.43
C ALA A 205 -10.07 -9.75 8.51
N GLU A 206 -11.26 -9.23 8.21
CA GLU A 206 -11.44 -8.06 7.35
C GLU A 206 -10.95 -6.75 8.02
N GLN A 207 -11.08 -6.62 9.34
CA GLN A 207 -10.48 -5.52 10.11
C GLN A 207 -8.95 -5.55 10.00
N SER A 208 -8.35 -6.72 10.17
CA SER A 208 -6.90 -6.90 10.04
C SER A 208 -6.42 -6.56 8.64
N GLN A 209 -7.15 -7.02 7.62
CA GLN A 209 -6.85 -6.73 6.22
C GLN A 209 -6.89 -5.22 5.92
N LEU A 210 -7.93 -4.51 6.38
CA LEU A 210 -8.03 -3.06 6.22
C LEU A 210 -6.91 -2.31 6.95
N ASN A 211 -6.57 -2.73 8.17
CA ASN A 211 -5.48 -2.13 8.93
C ASN A 211 -4.14 -2.25 8.19
N VAL A 212 -3.83 -3.44 7.64
CA VAL A 212 -2.63 -3.66 6.83
C VAL A 212 -2.63 -2.77 5.58
N LEU A 213 -3.77 -2.65 4.89
CA LEU A 213 -3.88 -1.76 3.72
C LEU A 213 -3.66 -0.29 4.07
N MET A 214 -4.09 0.14 5.25
CA MET A 214 -3.87 1.49 5.79
C MET A 214 -2.47 1.71 6.39
N ASN A 215 -1.60 0.70 6.37
CA ASN A 215 -0.29 0.73 7.01
C ASN A 215 -0.36 0.98 8.53
N ARG A 216 -1.33 0.33 9.18
CA ARG A 216 -1.52 0.35 10.64
C ARG A 216 -1.26 -1.04 11.20
N ASP A 217 -1.09 -1.14 12.52
CA ASP A 217 -1.03 -2.44 13.20
C ASP A 217 -2.27 -3.28 12.88
N ALA A 218 -2.07 -4.56 12.54
CA ALA A 218 -3.14 -5.45 12.09
C ALA A 218 -4.25 -5.61 13.15
N PHE A 219 -3.90 -5.57 14.43
CA PHE A 219 -4.81 -5.75 15.56
C PHE A 219 -5.29 -4.43 16.15
N ALA A 220 -4.94 -3.29 15.55
CA ALA A 220 -5.44 -1.99 15.99
C ALA A 220 -6.97 -1.96 15.94
N ALA A 221 -7.59 -1.45 17.00
CA ALA A 221 -9.03 -1.29 17.06
C ALA A 221 -9.52 -0.44 15.88
N LEU A 222 -10.44 -1.02 15.10
CA LEU A 222 -11.05 -0.38 13.95
C LEU A 222 -12.51 -0.06 14.27
N GLY A 223 -12.92 1.15 13.91
CA GLY A 223 -14.29 1.61 14.01
C GLY A 223 -15.29 0.77 13.21
N GLN A 224 -16.58 0.86 13.54
CA GLN A 224 -17.61 0.22 12.72
C GLN A 224 -17.76 0.97 11.39
N PRO A 225 -17.88 0.26 10.25
CA PRO A 225 -18.09 0.89 8.95
C PRO A 225 -19.40 1.68 8.92
N GLU A 226 -19.37 2.86 8.31
CA GLU A 226 -20.58 3.64 8.09
C GLU A 226 -21.42 3.03 6.95
N GLU A 227 -22.73 2.94 7.17
CA GLU A 227 -23.67 2.42 6.20
C GLU A 227 -23.69 3.30 4.94
N THR A 228 -23.17 2.75 3.85
CA THR A 228 -22.98 3.49 2.60
C THR A 228 -24.01 3.04 1.56
N LYS A 229 -24.84 3.96 1.07
CA LYS A 229 -25.76 3.68 -0.04
C LYS A 229 -24.97 3.50 -1.33
N ILE A 230 -25.02 2.31 -1.92
CA ILE A 230 -24.43 2.02 -3.22
C ILE A 230 -25.29 2.69 -4.30
N LYS A 231 -24.78 3.75 -4.92
CA LYS A 231 -25.37 4.29 -6.16
C LYS A 231 -24.73 3.56 -7.35
N SER A 232 -25.34 2.47 -7.81
CA SER A 232 -24.86 1.77 -9.00
C SER A 232 -25.56 2.31 -10.25
N THR A 233 -24.90 3.20 -10.97
CA THR A 233 -25.18 3.40 -12.40
C THR A 233 -24.18 2.58 -13.18
N VAL A 234 -24.61 1.44 -13.72
CA VAL A 234 -23.75 0.60 -14.57
C VAL A 234 -23.77 1.20 -15.98
N PRO A 235 -22.64 1.66 -16.52
CA PRO A 235 -22.57 2.17 -17.90
C PRO A 235 -22.86 1.05 -18.90
N SER A 236 -23.24 1.42 -20.14
CA SER A 236 -23.46 0.42 -21.20
C SER A 236 -22.17 -0.32 -21.53
N MET A 237 -22.29 -1.52 -22.14
CA MET A 237 -21.12 -2.31 -22.54
C MET A 237 -20.20 -1.52 -23.50
N GLU A 238 -20.78 -0.77 -24.42
CA GLU A 238 -20.05 0.06 -25.38
C GLU A 238 -19.27 1.19 -24.68
N GLN A 239 -19.92 1.92 -23.77
CA GLN A 239 -19.28 2.95 -22.95
C GLN A 239 -18.16 2.37 -22.09
N THR A 240 -18.39 1.20 -21.49
CA THR A 240 -17.39 0.50 -20.68
C THR A 240 -16.17 0.10 -21.49
N ARG A 241 -16.37 -0.40 -22.72
CA ARG A 241 -15.27 -0.76 -23.63
C ARG A 241 -14.45 0.47 -24.02
N ALA A 242 -15.10 1.57 -24.39
CA ALA A 242 -14.42 2.81 -24.74
C ALA A 242 -13.60 3.35 -23.56
N LEU A 243 -14.18 3.38 -22.36
CA LEU A 243 -13.49 3.80 -21.13
C LEU A 243 -12.30 2.89 -20.78
N ALA A 244 -12.45 1.57 -20.95
CA ALA A 244 -11.40 0.60 -20.67
C ALA A 244 -10.21 0.78 -21.63
N LEU A 245 -10.45 0.95 -22.93
CA LEU A 245 -9.38 1.18 -23.91
C LEU A 245 -8.62 2.48 -23.63
N ALA A 246 -9.33 3.53 -23.20
CA ALA A 246 -8.72 4.82 -22.94
C ALA A 246 -7.94 4.89 -21.61
N ASN A 247 -8.41 4.20 -20.56
CA ASN A 247 -7.92 4.41 -19.19
C ASN A 247 -7.19 3.22 -18.56
N ARG A 248 -7.20 2.03 -19.18
CA ARG A 248 -6.58 0.85 -18.57
C ARG A 248 -5.05 0.98 -18.57
N PRO A 249 -4.39 0.98 -17.39
CA PRO A 249 -2.95 1.18 -17.32
C PRO A 249 -2.15 0.13 -18.08
N GLU A 250 -2.63 -1.11 -18.15
CA GLU A 250 -1.94 -2.20 -18.89
C GLU A 250 -1.80 -1.91 -20.38
N ILE A 251 -2.78 -1.25 -20.99
CA ILE A 251 -2.73 -0.84 -22.40
C ILE A 251 -1.70 0.29 -22.56
N LYS A 252 -1.72 1.28 -21.66
CA LYS A 252 -0.76 2.39 -21.66
C LYS A 252 0.68 1.92 -21.44
N ILE A 253 0.89 0.92 -20.59
CA ILE A 253 2.20 0.27 -20.40
C ILE A 253 2.65 -0.41 -21.68
N ALA A 254 1.74 -1.12 -22.38
CA ALA A 254 2.07 -1.76 -23.65
C ALA A 254 2.41 -0.74 -24.74
N GLU A 255 1.65 0.35 -24.85
CA GLU A 255 1.92 1.47 -25.75
C GLU A 255 3.31 2.09 -25.46
N ALA A 256 3.61 2.40 -24.20
CA ALA A 256 4.90 2.95 -23.80
C ALA A 256 6.08 2.01 -24.11
N LYS A 257 5.90 0.69 -23.94
CA LYS A 257 6.91 -0.30 -24.33
C LYS A 257 7.14 -0.36 -25.84
N ILE A 258 6.08 -0.24 -26.63
CA ILE A 258 6.21 -0.19 -28.10
C ILE A 258 7.00 1.05 -28.51
N ASP A 259 6.72 2.21 -27.91
CA ASP A 259 7.43 3.45 -28.23
C ASP A 259 8.89 3.43 -27.75
N MET A 260 9.15 2.75 -26.62
CA MET A 260 10.51 2.46 -26.14
C MET A 260 11.29 1.62 -27.15
N GLU A 261 10.73 0.50 -27.62
CA GLU A 261 11.42 -0.38 -28.59
C GLU A 261 11.60 0.30 -29.95
N LYS A 262 10.63 1.10 -30.42
CA LYS A 262 10.80 1.94 -31.63
C LYS A 262 11.98 2.90 -31.47
N SER A 263 12.05 3.61 -30.34
CA SER A 263 13.15 4.54 -30.07
C SER A 263 14.50 3.82 -29.97
N ARG A 264 14.50 2.55 -29.58
CA ARG A 264 15.71 1.72 -29.50
C ARG A 264 16.23 1.28 -30.87
N LEU A 265 15.36 1.16 -31.88
CA LEU A 265 15.77 0.88 -33.26
C LEU A 265 16.51 2.07 -33.90
N ASP A 266 16.28 3.29 -33.41
CA ASP A 266 16.92 4.51 -33.89
C ASP A 266 18.34 4.74 -33.31
N LEU A 267 18.84 3.82 -32.47
CA LEU A 267 20.07 3.94 -31.66
C LEU A 267 21.30 3.29 -32.33
#